data_AF-A0A7W4W8B7-F1
#
_entry.id   AF-A0A7W4W8B7-F1
#
_cell.length_a   1.000
_cell.length_b   1.000
_cell.length_c   1.000
_cell.angle_alpha   90.00
_cell.angle_beta   90.00
_cell.angle_gamma   90.00
#
_symmetry.space_group_name_H-M   'P 1'
#
loop_
_entity.id
_entity.type
_entity.pdbx_description
1 polymer ?
#
loop_
_entity_poly.entity_id
_entity_poly.type
_entity_poly.pdbx_seq_one_letter_code
_entity_poly.pdbx_strand_id
1 'polypeptide(L)'
;MIKTVVTELRGALRVSAAVASLLAAPLIAAPAIAQQKTVAAGETWLITSEQKVTLDQLTIGDGARIEFADNVENWALSVKRARIGRDVVIDGRGASGEPGAPGEGFTEPARVCDDGKNGLAGGQGGMGGSGVNLSLSLGIAEIGSLTVATDGGAGGAGGVGGAGQHGGDINKCRGGAGGDGGAGGTGGPGGAAGDLTLVYRPLGSLDTTDILRAMKLSSAGGEGGKGGSGGVGGGGVEGRYMKGSFGGNKKWLAGGEAGAVGDKGASGESGPSRNPIVQLDGAAQSLRAPAVGARVEPTSRLKQLEQRIEALEKRLRALEQKAQP
;
A
#
# COMPACT_ATOMS: atom_id res chain seq x y z
N MET A 1 48.34 -4.13 26.91
CA MET A 1 49.09 -4.20 28.18
C MET A 1 48.11 -3.99 29.32
N ILE A 2 47.76 -5.05 30.06
CA ILE A 2 47.48 -5.08 31.50
C ILE A 2 47.41 -6.57 31.86
N LYS A 3 48.08 -6.89 32.97
CA LYS A 3 48.63 -8.19 33.33
C LYS A 3 47.58 -9.17 33.88
N THR A 4 47.74 -10.41 33.45
CA THR A 4 47.40 -11.66 34.13
C THR A 4 47.91 -11.67 35.58
N VAL A 5 47.06 -12.05 36.54
CA VAL A 5 47.49 -12.63 37.82
C VAL A 5 46.63 -13.86 38.11
N VAL A 6 47.30 -15.01 38.12
CA VAL A 6 46.85 -16.32 38.59
C VAL A 6 47.47 -16.50 39.97
N THR A 7 46.72 -16.85 41.01
CA THR A 7 47.30 -17.44 42.23
C THR A 7 46.28 -18.31 43.02
N GLU A 8 46.59 -19.61 43.05
CA GLU A 8 46.44 -20.64 44.10
C GLU A 8 45.14 -20.93 44.87
N LEU A 9 44.49 -22.03 44.48
CA LEU A 9 44.42 -23.36 45.13
C LEU A 9 44.86 -23.56 46.62
N ARG A 10 43.91 -24.13 47.38
CA ARG A 10 43.97 -25.19 48.43
C ARG A 10 43.59 -24.75 49.84
N GLY A 11 42.57 -25.43 50.39
CA GLY A 11 42.35 -25.41 51.84
C GLY A 11 41.08 -26.10 52.33
N ALA A 12 41.25 -27.35 52.77
CA ALA A 12 40.57 -27.98 53.93
C ALA A 12 39.07 -28.35 53.86
N LEU A 13 38.89 -29.66 53.69
CA LEU A 13 37.82 -30.53 54.15
C LEU A 13 37.52 -30.34 55.66
N ARG A 14 36.25 -30.11 56.04
CA ARG A 14 35.69 -30.56 57.34
C ARG A 14 34.22 -30.95 57.20
N VAL A 15 33.96 -32.19 57.60
CA VAL A 15 32.66 -32.84 57.77
C VAL A 15 31.94 -32.24 58.98
N SER A 16 30.64 -31.95 58.86
CA SER A 16 29.72 -31.89 60.00
C SER A 16 28.30 -32.15 59.55
N ALA A 17 27.68 -33.12 60.21
CA ALA A 17 26.32 -33.59 60.02
C ALA A 17 25.28 -32.55 60.47
N ALA A 18 24.18 -32.39 59.73
CA ALA A 18 22.93 -31.88 60.29
C ALA A 18 21.73 -32.16 59.36
N VAL A 19 20.83 -32.99 59.87
CA VAL A 19 19.36 -32.86 59.81
C VAL A 19 18.70 -32.85 58.42
N ALA A 20 18.12 -34.01 58.08
CA ALA A 20 17.07 -34.13 57.09
C ALA A 20 15.82 -33.34 57.54
N SER A 21 15.56 -32.19 56.92
CA SER A 21 14.26 -31.54 56.92
C SER A 21 13.64 -31.71 55.53
N LEU A 22 12.64 -32.60 55.47
CA LEU A 22 11.78 -32.81 54.31
C LEU A 22 10.88 -31.57 54.15
N LEU A 23 11.37 -30.52 53.51
CA LEU A 23 10.59 -29.36 53.10
C LEU A 23 9.66 -29.78 51.94
N ALA A 24 8.44 -30.18 52.28
CA ALA A 24 7.34 -30.26 51.33
C ALA A 24 6.96 -28.83 50.92
N ALA A 25 7.58 -28.32 49.86
CA ALA A 25 7.19 -27.07 49.24
C ALA A 25 5.79 -27.25 48.62
N PRO A 26 4.75 -26.50 49.04
CA PRO A 26 3.48 -26.53 48.34
C PRO A 26 3.70 -25.97 46.93
N LEU A 27 3.43 -26.79 45.91
CA LEU A 27 3.24 -26.30 44.54
C LEU A 27 2.05 -25.34 44.56
N ILE A 28 2.30 -24.05 44.73
CA ILE A 28 1.31 -23.01 44.46
C ILE A 28 1.20 -22.96 42.94
N ALA A 29 0.24 -23.69 42.38
CA ALA A 29 -0.17 -23.53 40.99
C ALA A 29 -0.72 -22.11 40.85
N ALA A 30 0.09 -21.19 40.31
CA ALA A 30 -0.38 -19.87 39.97
C ALA A 30 -1.54 -20.01 38.97
N PRO A 31 -2.69 -19.33 39.19
CA PRO A 31 -3.77 -19.36 38.23
C PRO A 31 -3.24 -18.82 36.91
N ALA A 32 -3.42 -19.57 35.82
CA ALA A 32 -3.15 -19.08 34.49
C ALA A 32 -4.06 -17.86 34.26
N ILE A 33 -3.48 -16.66 34.29
CA ILE A 33 -4.20 -15.43 33.99
C ILE A 33 -4.59 -15.51 32.51
N ALA A 34 -5.88 -15.66 32.25
CA ALA A 34 -6.38 -15.66 30.89
C ALA A 34 -6.05 -14.33 30.23
N GLN A 35 -5.33 -14.34 29.11
CA GLN A 35 -4.97 -13.11 28.41
C GLN A 35 -6.19 -12.64 27.61
N GLN A 36 -6.80 -11.54 28.06
CA GLN A 36 -8.00 -10.98 27.45
C GLN A 36 -7.75 -9.56 26.93
N LYS A 37 -8.31 -9.24 25.76
CA LYS A 37 -8.33 -7.89 25.20
C LYS A 37 -9.74 -7.53 24.77
N THR A 38 -10.16 -6.33 25.15
CA THR A 38 -11.40 -5.72 24.68
C THR A 38 -11.05 -4.43 23.96
N VAL A 39 -11.62 -4.25 22.77
CA VAL A 39 -11.61 -3.00 22.01
C VAL A 39 -13.07 -2.55 21.95
N ALA A 40 -13.37 -1.41 22.56
CA ALA A 40 -14.73 -0.91 22.63
C ALA A 40 -15.27 -0.55 21.23
N ALA A 41 -16.58 -0.39 21.10
CA ALA A 41 -17.19 0.04 19.85
C ALA A 41 -16.63 1.41 19.41
N GLY A 42 -16.25 1.53 18.14
CA GLY A 42 -15.62 2.72 17.56
C GLY A 42 -14.20 3.02 18.06
N GLU A 43 -13.61 2.19 18.92
CA GLU A 43 -12.25 2.40 19.43
C GLU A 43 -11.19 1.91 18.43
N THR A 44 -10.04 2.59 18.41
CA THR A 44 -8.86 2.16 17.65
C THR A 44 -7.84 1.50 18.58
N TRP A 45 -7.47 0.26 18.28
CA TRP A 45 -6.30 -0.40 18.86
C TRP A 45 -5.08 -0.20 17.96
N LEU A 46 -4.20 0.72 18.36
CA LEU A 46 -2.94 0.97 17.66
C LEU A 46 -1.85 -0.03 18.09
N ILE A 47 -1.25 -0.70 17.11
CA ILE A 47 -0.10 -1.60 17.28
C ILE A 47 1.18 -0.82 16.99
N THR A 48 2.02 -0.62 18.00
CA THR A 48 3.25 0.19 17.88
C THR A 48 4.52 -0.63 17.72
N SER A 49 4.65 -1.74 18.46
CA SER A 49 5.89 -2.52 18.51
C SER A 49 5.69 -4.03 18.73
N GLU A 50 4.48 -4.45 19.12
CA GLU A 50 4.18 -5.85 19.35
C GLU A 50 4.06 -6.57 18.00
N GLN A 51 4.97 -7.49 17.71
CA GLN A 51 4.94 -8.27 16.46
C GLN A 51 4.04 -9.51 16.56
N LYS A 52 3.80 -10.00 17.79
CA LYS A 52 2.99 -11.19 18.02
C LYS A 52 2.16 -11.03 19.29
N VAL A 53 0.86 -11.27 19.17
CA VAL A 53 -0.09 -11.22 20.27
C VAL A 53 -0.83 -12.55 20.33
N THR A 54 -0.83 -13.18 21.52
CA THR A 54 -1.61 -14.38 21.81
C THR A 54 -2.66 -14.04 22.86
N LEU A 55 -3.91 -14.40 22.64
CA LEU A 55 -5.01 -14.11 23.56
C LEU A 55 -5.88 -15.35 23.75
N ASP A 56 -6.37 -15.54 24.98
CA ASP A 56 -7.44 -16.50 25.23
C ASP A 56 -8.78 -15.94 24.75
N GLN A 57 -9.02 -14.64 24.95
CA GLN A 57 -10.25 -13.96 24.51
C GLN A 57 -9.96 -12.58 23.89
N LEU A 58 -10.57 -12.33 22.74
CA LEU A 58 -10.62 -11.02 22.09
C LEU A 58 -12.08 -10.62 21.88
N THR A 59 -12.43 -9.39 22.25
CA THR A 59 -13.75 -8.82 21.96
C THR A 59 -13.55 -7.47 21.28
N ILE A 60 -14.06 -7.35 20.06
CA ILE A 60 -13.98 -6.14 19.25
C ILE A 60 -15.40 -5.63 19.02
N GLY A 61 -15.70 -4.43 19.50
CA GLY A 61 -17.02 -3.81 19.34
C GLY A 61 -17.29 -3.33 17.91
N ASP A 62 -18.55 -2.93 17.66
CA ASP A 62 -18.98 -2.42 16.36
C ASP A 62 -18.17 -1.17 15.94
N GLY A 63 -17.74 -1.10 14.68
CA GLY A 63 -17.00 0.02 14.10
C GLY A 63 -15.57 0.19 14.61
N ALA A 64 -15.06 -0.73 15.43
CA ALA A 64 -13.72 -0.65 15.98
C ALA A 64 -12.65 -0.89 14.90
N ARG A 65 -11.47 -0.30 15.12
CA ARG A 65 -10.34 -0.36 14.18
C ARG A 65 -9.09 -0.94 14.84
N ILE A 66 -8.30 -1.68 14.09
CA ILE A 66 -6.93 -2.06 14.44
C ILE A 66 -6.03 -1.40 13.41
N GLU A 67 -5.10 -0.58 13.88
CA GLU A 67 -4.18 0.20 13.06
C GLU A 67 -2.73 -0.08 13.47
N PHE A 68 -1.79 0.22 12.60
CA PHE A 68 -0.38 -0.08 12.81
C PHE A 68 0.44 1.20 12.71
N ALA A 69 1.44 1.35 13.59
CA ALA A 69 2.45 2.38 13.43
C ALA A 69 3.36 2.08 12.24
N ASP A 70 3.98 3.11 11.68
CA ASP A 70 4.78 3.04 10.45
C ASP A 70 5.94 2.02 10.50
N ASN A 71 6.42 1.69 11.70
CA ASN A 71 7.52 0.75 11.91
C ASN A 71 7.09 -0.73 12.03
N VAL A 72 5.80 -1.04 11.87
CA VAL A 72 5.28 -2.41 11.99
C VAL A 72 5.09 -3.03 10.61
N GLU A 73 6.04 -3.87 10.20
CA GLU A 73 5.97 -4.58 8.91
C GLU A 73 5.30 -5.95 9.00
N ASN A 74 5.34 -6.58 10.18
CA ASN A 74 4.86 -7.94 10.39
C ASN A 74 4.08 -8.01 11.71
N TRP A 75 2.87 -8.55 11.64
CA TRP A 75 2.05 -8.76 12.82
C TRP A 75 1.33 -10.11 12.80
N ALA A 76 1.42 -10.82 13.93
CA ALA A 76 0.75 -12.09 14.14
C ALA A 76 -0.21 -12.02 15.32
N LEU A 77 -1.46 -12.41 15.10
CA LEU A 77 -2.49 -12.47 16.12
C LEU A 77 -3.01 -13.91 16.24
N SER A 78 -2.92 -14.50 17.44
CA SER A 78 -3.51 -15.80 17.74
C SER A 78 -4.52 -15.68 18.88
N VAL A 79 -5.78 -15.98 18.61
CA VAL A 79 -6.88 -15.84 19.57
C VAL A 79 -7.63 -17.15 19.68
N LYS A 80 -7.75 -17.69 20.90
CA LYS A 80 -8.55 -18.91 21.13
C LYS A 80 -10.05 -18.67 20.98
N ARG A 81 -10.56 -17.51 21.41
CA ARG A 81 -11.96 -17.10 21.29
C ARG A 81 -12.09 -15.62 20.93
N ALA A 82 -12.58 -15.31 19.74
CA ALA A 82 -12.83 -13.97 19.23
C ALA A 82 -14.34 -13.72 19.11
N ARG A 83 -14.78 -12.55 19.57
CA ARG A 83 -16.10 -11.97 19.30
C ARG A 83 -15.89 -10.67 18.53
N ILE A 84 -16.41 -10.62 17.32
CA ILE A 84 -16.19 -9.52 16.37
C ILE A 84 -17.54 -8.89 16.08
N GLY A 85 -17.67 -7.59 16.33
CA GLY A 85 -18.84 -6.80 16.01
C GLY A 85 -19.06 -6.60 14.51
N ARG A 86 -19.86 -5.60 14.17
CA ARG A 86 -20.09 -5.13 12.79
C ARG A 86 -19.12 -4.04 12.41
N ASP A 87 -18.79 -3.97 11.13
CA ASP A 87 -17.98 -2.95 10.49
C ASP A 87 -16.59 -2.77 11.13
N VAL A 88 -16.03 -3.90 11.59
CA VAL A 88 -14.68 -3.94 12.17
C VAL A 88 -13.64 -3.88 11.05
N VAL A 89 -12.59 -3.09 11.26
CA VAL A 89 -11.51 -2.93 10.28
C VAL A 89 -10.15 -3.23 10.89
N ILE A 90 -9.37 -4.09 10.25
CA ILE A 90 -7.93 -4.24 10.48
C ILE A 90 -7.22 -3.59 9.29
N ASP A 91 -6.62 -2.42 9.51
CA ASP A 91 -6.07 -1.55 8.48
C ASP A 91 -4.54 -1.59 8.51
N GLY A 92 -3.95 -2.52 7.76
CA GLY A 92 -2.51 -2.64 7.55
C GLY A 92 -2.08 -2.10 6.19
N ARG A 93 -2.76 -1.10 5.64
CA ARG A 93 -2.41 -0.51 4.34
C ARG A 93 -1.16 0.36 4.44
N GLY A 94 -0.35 0.36 3.38
CA GLY A 94 0.83 1.21 3.28
C GLY A 94 0.48 2.68 3.10
N ALA A 95 1.34 3.56 3.60
CA ALA A 95 1.21 5.01 3.44
C ALA A 95 1.36 5.44 1.96
N SER A 96 0.69 6.51 1.56
CA SER A 96 0.86 7.06 0.20
C SER A 96 2.20 7.77 0.07
N GLY A 97 2.77 7.75 -1.13
CA GLY A 97 3.98 8.48 -1.47
C GLY A 97 3.71 9.99 -1.60
N GLU A 98 4.70 10.79 -1.21
CA GLU A 98 4.63 12.24 -1.28
C GLU A 98 4.65 12.77 -2.73
N PRO A 99 3.95 13.86 -3.04
CA PRO A 99 4.02 14.47 -4.37
C PRO A 99 5.41 15.08 -4.64
N GLY A 100 5.83 15.05 -5.90
CA GLY A 100 7.04 15.69 -6.37
C GLY A 100 6.91 17.22 -6.37
N ALA A 101 8.00 17.91 -6.03
CA ALA A 101 8.04 19.37 -6.00
C ALA A 101 7.84 19.96 -7.41
N PRO A 102 7.15 21.10 -7.56
CA PRO A 102 7.08 21.79 -8.85
C PRO A 102 8.46 22.32 -9.25
N GLY A 103 8.73 22.35 -10.55
CA GLY A 103 9.90 22.99 -11.12
C GLY A 103 9.80 24.51 -11.05
N GLU A 104 10.92 25.18 -10.78
CA GLU A 104 11.00 26.65 -10.81
C GLU A 104 10.79 27.16 -12.24
N GLY A 105 9.92 28.15 -12.40
CA GLY A 105 9.68 28.83 -13.67
C GLY A 105 9.96 30.32 -13.57
N PHE A 106 9.80 31.02 -14.69
CA PHE A 106 10.00 32.47 -14.76
C PHE A 106 8.72 33.19 -15.19
N THR A 107 8.36 34.25 -14.46
CA THR A 107 7.21 35.12 -14.81
C THR A 107 7.64 36.38 -15.56
N GLU A 108 8.83 36.89 -15.27
CA GLU A 108 9.36 38.12 -15.87
C GLU A 108 10.07 37.83 -17.20
N PRO A 109 9.97 38.73 -18.19
CA PRO A 109 10.74 38.60 -19.43
C PRO A 109 12.24 38.72 -19.17
N ALA A 110 13.03 38.14 -20.07
CA ALA A 110 14.47 38.33 -20.07
C ALA A 110 14.83 39.80 -20.31
N ARG A 111 16.07 40.16 -19.97
CA ARG A 111 16.56 41.53 -20.24
C ARG A 111 16.58 41.77 -21.74
N VAL A 112 16.44 43.03 -22.13
CA VAL A 112 16.52 43.46 -23.53
C VAL A 112 17.76 42.85 -24.20
N CYS A 113 17.57 42.26 -25.38
CA CYS A 113 18.57 41.51 -26.15
C CYS A 113 19.01 40.14 -25.61
N ASP A 114 18.46 39.67 -24.49
CA ASP A 114 18.79 38.35 -23.92
C ASP A 114 17.70 37.33 -24.28
N ASP A 115 18.15 36.09 -24.47
CA ASP A 115 17.24 34.94 -24.58
C ASP A 115 16.64 34.59 -23.20
N GLY A 116 15.45 34.03 -23.22
CA GLY A 116 14.76 33.51 -22.05
C GLY A 116 15.49 32.31 -21.45
N LYS A 117 15.48 32.21 -20.12
CA LYS A 117 15.93 31.02 -19.40
C LYS A 117 14.90 29.90 -19.46
N ASN A 118 15.38 28.66 -19.51
CA ASN A 118 14.53 27.48 -19.46
C ASN A 118 13.96 27.28 -18.05
N GLY A 119 12.71 26.82 -17.97
CA GLY A 119 12.12 26.36 -16.72
C GLY A 119 12.82 25.11 -16.19
N LEU A 120 12.82 24.93 -14.87
CA LEU A 120 13.38 23.74 -14.23
C LEU A 120 12.40 22.57 -14.28
N ALA A 121 12.93 21.35 -14.27
CA ALA A 121 12.10 20.14 -14.24
C ALA A 121 11.33 20.02 -12.91
N GLY A 122 10.15 19.39 -12.97
CA GLY A 122 9.42 18.95 -11.80
C GLY A 122 10.13 17.79 -11.10
N GLY A 123 10.01 17.74 -9.77
CA GLY A 123 10.55 16.66 -8.95
C GLY A 123 9.77 15.35 -9.10
N GLN A 124 10.43 14.23 -8.83
CA GLN A 124 9.82 12.91 -8.83
C GLN A 124 8.86 12.74 -7.63
N GLY A 125 7.76 12.02 -7.85
CA GLY A 125 6.86 11.58 -6.78
C GLY A 125 7.45 10.45 -5.93
N GLY A 126 7.18 10.48 -4.63
CA GLY A 126 7.64 9.49 -3.66
C GLY A 126 7.03 8.11 -3.86
N MET A 127 7.74 7.08 -3.41
CA MET A 127 7.25 5.70 -3.42
C MET A 127 6.11 5.51 -2.41
N GLY A 128 5.09 4.74 -2.78
CA GLY A 128 4.06 4.27 -1.85
C GLY A 128 4.62 3.20 -0.89
N GLY A 129 4.24 3.27 0.38
CA GLY A 129 4.66 2.32 1.41
C GLY A 129 4.10 0.92 1.20
N SER A 130 4.81 -0.10 1.67
CA SER A 130 4.31 -1.47 1.64
C SER A 130 3.20 -1.67 2.68
N GLY A 131 2.24 -2.55 2.38
CA GLY A 131 1.28 -3.03 3.36
C GLY A 131 1.92 -3.95 4.40
N VAL A 132 1.28 -4.06 5.57
CA VAL A 132 1.73 -4.91 6.68
C VAL A 132 1.47 -6.38 6.38
N ASN A 133 2.43 -7.25 6.67
CA ASN A 133 2.23 -8.70 6.61
C ASN A 133 1.43 -9.16 7.84
N LEU A 134 0.25 -9.74 7.63
CA LEU A 134 -0.66 -10.17 8.67
C LEU A 134 -0.80 -11.70 8.71
N SER A 135 -0.60 -12.26 9.90
CA SER A 135 -0.87 -13.68 10.20
C SER A 135 -1.91 -13.78 11.31
N LEU A 136 -3.14 -14.10 10.95
CA LEU A 136 -4.28 -14.14 11.85
C LEU A 136 -4.70 -15.59 12.10
N SER A 137 -4.82 -15.98 13.36
CA SER A 137 -5.32 -17.27 13.81
C SER A 137 -6.46 -17.05 14.80
N LEU A 138 -7.71 -17.22 14.36
CA LEU A 138 -8.90 -16.77 15.08
C LEU A 138 -9.87 -17.93 15.38
N GLY A 139 -10.11 -18.23 16.66
CA GLY A 139 -11.25 -19.03 17.08
C GLY A 139 -12.51 -18.17 17.15
N ILE A 140 -13.34 -18.15 16.11
CA ILE A 140 -14.47 -17.22 15.98
C ILE A 140 -15.68 -17.77 16.73
N ALA A 141 -16.11 -17.08 17.79
CA ALA A 141 -17.33 -17.38 18.52
C ALA A 141 -18.54 -16.55 18.05
N GLU A 142 -18.30 -15.32 17.61
CA GLU A 142 -19.31 -14.39 17.08
C GLU A 142 -18.64 -13.50 16.01
N ILE A 143 -19.31 -13.23 14.89
CA ILE A 143 -18.83 -12.31 13.85
C ILE A 143 -20.00 -11.54 13.23
N GLY A 144 -19.89 -10.21 13.20
CA GLY A 144 -20.80 -9.33 12.46
C GLY A 144 -20.28 -9.07 11.04
N SER A 145 -19.26 -8.23 10.92
CA SER A 145 -18.52 -8.02 9.67
C SER A 145 -17.09 -7.56 9.95
N LEU A 146 -16.15 -8.07 9.16
CA LEU A 146 -14.71 -7.84 9.32
C LEU A 146 -14.09 -7.49 7.97
N THR A 147 -13.38 -6.37 7.92
CA THR A 147 -12.52 -6.02 6.79
C THR A 147 -11.06 -6.11 7.23
N VAL A 148 -10.23 -6.81 6.48
CA VAL A 148 -8.77 -6.86 6.67
C VAL A 148 -8.11 -6.41 5.39
N ALA A 149 -7.31 -5.35 5.46
CA ALA A 149 -6.62 -4.80 4.30
C ALA A 149 -5.12 -4.69 4.55
N THR A 150 -4.31 -5.24 3.66
CA THR A 150 -2.85 -5.17 3.64
C THR A 150 -2.35 -4.54 2.34
N ASP A 151 -3.16 -3.64 1.76
CA ASP A 151 -2.86 -3.06 0.46
C ASP A 151 -1.61 -2.19 0.49
N GLY A 152 -0.87 -2.13 -0.62
CA GLY A 152 0.21 -1.16 -0.77
C GLY A 152 -0.32 0.27 -0.89
N GLY A 153 0.45 1.23 -0.43
CA GLY A 153 0.13 2.66 -0.57
C GLY A 153 0.31 3.15 -2.01
N ALA A 154 -0.46 4.15 -2.41
CA ALA A 154 -0.34 4.74 -3.74
C ALA A 154 1.01 5.47 -3.88
N GLY A 155 1.59 5.47 -5.09
CA GLY A 155 2.76 6.29 -5.41
C GLY A 155 2.40 7.77 -5.53
N GLY A 156 3.33 8.64 -5.16
CA GLY A 156 3.16 10.09 -5.24
C GLY A 156 3.12 10.61 -6.68
N ALA A 157 2.34 11.65 -6.93
CA ALA A 157 2.32 12.29 -8.24
C ALA A 157 3.66 12.99 -8.54
N GLY A 158 4.09 13.01 -9.80
CA GLY A 158 5.24 13.78 -10.24
C GLY A 158 4.95 15.29 -10.26
N GLY A 159 5.95 16.11 -9.99
CA GLY A 159 5.86 17.56 -9.98
C GLY A 159 5.66 18.15 -11.38
N VAL A 160 4.98 19.28 -11.46
CA VAL A 160 4.81 20.02 -12.73
C VAL A 160 6.13 20.68 -13.11
N GLY A 161 6.50 20.67 -14.39
CA GLY A 161 7.67 21.39 -14.90
C GLY A 161 7.48 22.90 -14.86
N GLY A 162 8.56 23.64 -14.61
CA GLY A 162 8.56 25.11 -14.53
C GLY A 162 8.36 25.76 -15.90
N ALA A 163 7.73 26.93 -15.93
CA ALA A 163 7.54 27.70 -17.16
C ALA A 163 8.87 28.30 -17.65
N GLY A 164 9.11 28.22 -18.95
CA GLY A 164 10.20 28.92 -19.63
C GLY A 164 10.00 30.43 -19.64
N GLN A 165 11.11 31.17 -19.57
CA GLN A 165 11.09 32.63 -19.56
C GLN A 165 10.81 33.21 -20.94
N HIS A 166 10.05 34.31 -21.00
CA HIS A 166 9.90 35.06 -22.25
C HIS A 166 11.23 35.70 -22.66
N GLY A 167 11.50 35.73 -23.97
CA GLY A 167 12.67 36.42 -24.52
C GLY A 167 12.63 37.93 -24.29
N GLY A 168 13.79 38.57 -24.27
CA GLY A 168 13.92 40.00 -24.06
C GLY A 168 13.64 40.83 -25.31
N ASP A 169 13.09 42.05 -25.13
CA ASP A 169 12.74 42.94 -26.24
C ASP A 169 13.96 43.31 -27.12
N ILE A 170 13.67 43.76 -28.35
CA ILE A 170 14.64 44.12 -29.38
C ILE A 170 15.22 45.52 -29.14
N ASN A 171 16.51 45.70 -28.87
CA ASN A 171 17.14 47.04 -28.91
C ASN A 171 18.52 47.06 -29.55
N LYS A 172 18.59 47.46 -30.82
CA LYS A 172 19.83 47.46 -31.63
C LYS A 172 20.51 46.09 -31.71
N CYS A 173 19.79 45.04 -31.35
CA CYS A 173 20.18 43.63 -31.31
C CYS A 173 19.04 42.79 -31.94
N ARG A 174 19.20 41.46 -32.00
CA ARG A 174 18.09 40.56 -32.32
C ARG A 174 17.10 40.46 -31.14
N GLY A 175 15.89 40.00 -31.39
CA GLY A 175 14.94 39.65 -30.32
C GLY A 175 15.41 38.41 -29.58
N GLY A 176 15.17 38.37 -28.26
CA GLY A 176 15.43 37.18 -27.46
C GLY A 176 14.48 36.05 -27.83
N ALA A 177 15.00 34.84 -27.96
CA ALA A 177 14.19 33.62 -27.99
C ALA A 177 13.56 33.38 -26.61
N GLY A 178 12.41 32.72 -26.56
CA GLY A 178 11.85 32.22 -25.31
C GLY A 178 12.63 31.01 -24.82
N GLY A 179 12.70 30.83 -23.50
CA GLY A 179 13.27 29.64 -22.89
C GLY A 179 12.28 28.48 -22.92
N ASP A 180 12.79 27.25 -22.97
CA ASP A 180 11.95 26.05 -22.97
C ASP A 180 11.27 25.84 -21.61
N GLY A 181 10.10 25.21 -21.60
CA GLY A 181 9.46 24.72 -20.39
C GLY A 181 10.23 23.53 -19.80
N GLY A 182 10.28 23.45 -18.48
CA GLY A 182 10.87 22.32 -17.78
C GLY A 182 10.06 21.04 -17.97
N ALA A 183 10.69 19.88 -17.99
CA ALA A 183 9.98 18.60 -18.04
C ALA A 183 9.17 18.36 -16.75
N GLY A 184 8.05 17.64 -16.86
CA GLY A 184 7.30 17.15 -15.71
C GLY A 184 8.04 16.01 -15.00
N GLY A 185 7.95 15.97 -13.68
CA GLY A 185 8.53 14.91 -12.88
C GLY A 185 7.82 13.58 -13.06
N THR A 186 8.54 12.48 -12.87
CA THR A 186 7.95 11.12 -12.92
C THR A 186 7.08 10.87 -11.69
N GLY A 187 6.02 10.09 -11.86
CA GLY A 187 5.23 9.58 -10.74
C GLY A 187 6.01 8.51 -9.96
N GLY A 188 5.80 8.46 -8.65
CA GLY A 188 6.40 7.44 -7.79
C GLY A 188 5.75 6.07 -7.99
N PRO A 189 6.49 4.96 -7.78
CA PRO A 189 5.91 3.63 -7.82
C PRO A 189 4.94 3.41 -6.65
N GLY A 190 3.91 2.59 -6.87
CA GLY A 190 3.00 2.12 -5.82
C GLY A 190 3.67 1.08 -4.92
N GLY A 191 3.23 1.02 -3.67
CA GLY A 191 3.77 0.09 -2.67
C GLY A 191 3.33 -1.36 -2.89
N ALA A 192 4.13 -2.30 -2.41
CA ALA A 192 3.77 -3.72 -2.44
C ALA A 192 2.66 -4.04 -1.44
N ALA A 193 1.78 -4.97 -1.79
CA ALA A 193 0.85 -5.54 -0.82
C ALA A 193 1.59 -6.41 0.21
N GLY A 194 1.14 -6.34 1.47
CA GLY A 194 1.58 -7.23 2.53
C GLY A 194 0.93 -8.61 2.43
N ASP A 195 1.63 -9.66 2.85
CA ASP A 195 1.11 -11.02 2.89
C ASP A 195 -0.03 -11.13 3.92
N LEU A 196 -1.19 -11.64 3.52
CA LEU A 196 -2.33 -11.87 4.41
C LEU A 196 -2.65 -13.36 4.52
N THR A 197 -2.41 -13.92 5.70
CA THR A 197 -2.82 -15.29 6.06
C THR A 197 -3.85 -15.25 7.18
N LEU A 198 -5.02 -15.84 6.95
CA LEU A 198 -6.07 -16.00 7.93
C LEU A 198 -6.40 -17.48 8.11
N VAL A 199 -6.10 -17.99 9.29
CA VAL A 199 -6.56 -19.29 9.77
C VAL A 199 -7.71 -19.03 10.73
N TYR A 200 -8.89 -19.60 10.48
CA TYR A 200 -10.04 -19.43 11.35
C TYR A 200 -10.61 -20.78 11.79
N ARG A 201 -11.22 -20.80 12.98
CA ARG A 201 -11.91 -21.95 13.54
C ARG A 201 -13.27 -21.51 14.08
N PRO A 202 -14.41 -21.96 13.53
CA PRO A 202 -15.71 -21.68 14.10
C PRO A 202 -15.81 -22.32 15.50
N LEU A 203 -16.37 -21.59 16.45
CA LEU A 203 -16.70 -22.09 17.79
C LEU A 203 -18.21 -22.16 17.94
N GLY A 204 -18.70 -23.25 18.54
CA GLY A 204 -20.13 -23.49 18.71
C GLY A 204 -20.82 -23.93 17.42
N SER A 205 -21.99 -23.35 17.13
CA SER A 205 -22.85 -23.72 15.99
C SER A 205 -22.74 -22.77 14.79
N LEU A 206 -21.66 -21.99 14.71
CA LEU A 206 -21.44 -21.06 13.59
C LEU A 206 -21.18 -21.82 12.28
N ASP A 207 -21.88 -21.41 11.22
CA ASP A 207 -21.62 -21.91 9.87
C ASP A 207 -20.37 -21.25 9.27
N THR A 208 -19.53 -22.05 8.61
CA THR A 208 -18.27 -21.56 8.01
C THR A 208 -18.53 -20.63 6.82
N THR A 209 -19.62 -20.83 6.08
CA THR A 209 -20.02 -19.96 4.96
C THR A 209 -20.44 -18.59 5.47
N ASP A 210 -21.14 -18.52 6.61
CA ASP A 210 -21.54 -17.26 7.24
C ASP A 210 -20.32 -16.45 7.66
N ILE A 211 -19.34 -17.10 8.28
CA ILE A 211 -18.06 -16.48 8.63
C ILE A 211 -17.37 -15.91 7.39
N LEU A 212 -17.25 -16.70 6.32
CA LEU A 212 -16.60 -16.24 5.08
C LEU A 212 -17.34 -15.07 4.43
N ARG A 213 -18.68 -15.07 4.44
CA ARG A 213 -19.49 -13.97 3.88
C ARG A 213 -19.39 -12.68 4.70
N ALA A 214 -19.14 -12.80 5.99
CA ALA A 214 -18.93 -11.66 6.88
C ALA A 214 -17.53 -11.02 6.72
N MET A 215 -16.61 -11.66 6.00
CA MET A 215 -15.22 -11.20 5.86
C MET A 215 -14.93 -10.60 4.48
N LYS A 216 -14.22 -9.47 4.48
CA LYS A 216 -13.63 -8.85 3.29
C LYS A 216 -12.12 -8.78 3.48
N LEU A 217 -11.37 -9.39 2.57
CA LEU A 217 -9.91 -9.46 2.65
C LEU A 217 -9.32 -8.79 1.41
N SER A 218 -8.38 -7.88 1.61
CA SER A 218 -7.67 -7.18 0.53
C SER A 218 -6.18 -7.21 0.75
N SER A 219 -5.45 -7.41 -0.35
CA SER A 219 -3.99 -7.47 -0.41
C SER A 219 -3.53 -7.00 -1.81
N ALA A 220 -4.10 -5.89 -2.26
CA ALA A 220 -3.81 -5.28 -3.56
C ALA A 220 -2.54 -4.43 -3.50
N GLY A 221 -1.77 -4.41 -4.59
CA GLY A 221 -0.65 -3.48 -4.71
C GLY A 221 -1.14 -2.05 -4.87
N GLY A 222 -0.35 -1.09 -4.41
CA GLY A 222 -0.66 0.33 -4.55
C GLY A 222 -0.62 0.77 -6.01
N GLU A 223 -1.46 1.73 -6.38
CA GLU A 223 -1.39 2.33 -7.71
C GLU A 223 -0.13 3.16 -7.88
N GLY A 224 0.47 3.14 -9.07
CA GLY A 224 1.56 4.05 -9.42
C GLY A 224 1.09 5.50 -9.52
N GLY A 225 1.92 6.44 -9.07
CA GLY A 225 1.65 7.87 -9.14
C GLY A 225 1.59 8.37 -10.58
N LYS A 226 0.77 9.39 -10.83
CA LYS A 226 0.70 10.03 -12.16
C LYS A 226 1.95 10.87 -12.41
N GLY A 227 2.52 10.82 -13.61
CA GLY A 227 3.58 11.75 -14.00
C GLY A 227 3.07 13.20 -14.13
N GLY A 228 3.93 14.16 -13.77
CA GLY A 228 3.64 15.58 -13.83
C GLY A 228 3.56 16.10 -15.26
N SER A 229 2.83 17.20 -15.48
CA SER A 229 2.83 17.90 -16.77
C SER A 229 4.15 18.64 -16.98
N GLY A 230 4.61 18.74 -18.22
CA GLY A 230 5.68 19.66 -18.56
C GLY A 230 5.25 21.11 -18.45
N GLY A 231 6.23 21.99 -18.26
CA GLY A 231 6.06 23.43 -18.21
C GLY A 231 5.82 24.01 -19.61
N VAL A 232 5.14 25.14 -19.66
CA VAL A 232 4.97 25.89 -20.91
C VAL A 232 6.30 26.53 -21.32
N GLY A 233 6.59 26.57 -22.63
CA GLY A 233 7.70 27.36 -23.16
C GLY A 233 7.40 28.86 -23.08
N GLY A 234 8.45 29.66 -22.93
CA GLY A 234 8.36 31.12 -22.96
C GLY A 234 8.14 31.65 -24.37
N GLY A 235 7.41 32.77 -24.51
CA GLY A 235 7.26 33.42 -25.81
C GLY A 235 8.56 34.06 -26.29
N GLY A 236 8.83 33.95 -27.58
CA GLY A 236 9.86 34.76 -28.25
C GLY A 236 9.33 36.16 -28.59
N VAL A 237 10.25 37.09 -28.88
CA VAL A 237 9.87 38.47 -29.25
C VAL A 237 9.65 38.60 -30.75
N GLU A 238 8.60 39.28 -31.19
CA GLU A 238 8.35 39.56 -32.61
C GLU A 238 9.42 40.49 -33.23
N GLY A 239 9.79 40.22 -34.48
CA GLY A 239 10.73 41.08 -35.22
C GLY A 239 10.16 42.48 -35.50
N ARG A 240 11.03 43.50 -35.56
CA ARG A 240 10.59 44.88 -35.84
C ARG A 240 11.57 45.67 -36.71
N TYR A 241 11.03 46.64 -37.45
CA TYR A 241 11.84 47.60 -38.19
C TYR A 241 12.34 48.72 -37.27
N MET A 242 13.64 49.02 -37.34
CA MET A 242 14.22 50.18 -36.68
C MET A 242 14.71 51.22 -37.69
N LYS A 243 14.52 52.50 -37.35
CA LYS A 243 14.99 53.64 -38.15
C LYS A 243 16.51 53.72 -38.08
N GLY A 244 17.18 53.67 -39.23
CA GLY A 244 18.63 53.84 -39.32
C GLY A 244 19.06 55.28 -39.02
N SER A 245 20.30 55.44 -38.55
CA SER A 245 20.86 56.73 -38.11
C SER A 245 21.04 57.78 -39.22
N PHE A 246 21.02 57.38 -40.50
CA PHE A 246 21.17 58.30 -41.64
C PHE A 246 20.25 57.88 -42.81
N GLY A 247 19.46 58.83 -43.33
CA GLY A 247 18.80 58.71 -44.65
C GLY A 247 17.44 58.00 -44.71
N GLY A 248 16.80 57.67 -43.59
CA GLY A 248 15.45 57.07 -43.61
C GLY A 248 15.40 55.56 -43.94
N ASN A 249 16.55 54.92 -44.09
CA ASN A 249 16.64 53.47 -44.29
C ASN A 249 16.16 52.71 -43.03
N LYS A 250 15.18 51.83 -43.20
CA LYS A 250 14.68 50.95 -42.13
C LYS A 250 15.49 49.64 -42.15
N LYS A 251 16.01 49.22 -41.00
CA LYS A 251 16.64 47.91 -40.82
C LYS A 251 15.66 46.96 -40.13
N TRP A 252 15.43 45.80 -40.72
CA TRP A 252 14.70 44.71 -40.06
C TRP A 252 15.58 44.08 -38.98
N LEU A 253 15.04 43.90 -37.77
CA LEU A 253 15.64 43.10 -36.72
C LEU A 253 14.77 41.87 -36.52
N ALA A 254 15.37 40.69 -36.72
CA ALA A 254 14.68 39.43 -36.51
C ALA A 254 14.27 39.29 -35.04
N GLY A 255 13.09 38.71 -34.84
CA GLY A 255 12.59 38.30 -33.54
C GLY A 255 13.28 37.05 -33.01
N GLY A 256 12.83 36.57 -31.86
CA GLY A 256 13.17 35.27 -31.31
C GLY A 256 12.03 34.28 -31.45
N GLU A 257 12.36 32.99 -31.51
CA GLU A 257 11.38 31.90 -31.52
C GLU A 257 10.84 31.66 -30.11
N ALA A 258 9.65 31.06 -29.99
CA ALA A 258 9.13 30.61 -28.71
C ALA A 258 9.87 29.35 -28.24
N GLY A 259 10.01 29.21 -26.92
CA GLY A 259 10.55 28.00 -26.32
C GLY A 259 9.59 26.82 -26.48
N ALA A 260 10.14 25.61 -26.47
CA ALA A 260 9.36 24.39 -26.52
C ALA A 260 8.59 24.16 -25.21
N VAL A 261 7.47 23.47 -25.29
CA VAL A 261 6.77 22.94 -24.11
C VAL A 261 7.58 21.75 -23.57
N GLY A 262 7.73 21.68 -22.25
CA GLY A 262 8.41 20.56 -21.61
C GLY A 262 7.66 19.24 -21.77
N ASP A 263 8.39 18.13 -21.74
CA ASP A 263 7.77 16.80 -21.82
C ASP A 263 6.98 16.47 -20.56
N LYS A 264 5.95 15.64 -20.70
CA LYS A 264 5.22 15.07 -19.58
C LYS A 264 6.06 13.99 -18.89
N GLY A 265 6.04 13.95 -17.57
CA GLY A 265 6.63 12.87 -16.79
C GLY A 265 5.91 11.53 -17.00
N ALA A 266 6.66 10.43 -16.91
CA ALA A 266 6.10 9.09 -16.92
C ALA A 266 5.29 8.81 -15.63
N SER A 267 4.25 7.98 -15.73
CA SER A 267 3.58 7.44 -14.55
C SER A 267 4.45 6.40 -13.85
N GLY A 268 4.31 6.28 -12.53
CA GLY A 268 4.90 5.21 -11.76
C GLY A 268 4.24 3.86 -12.04
N GLU A 269 4.96 2.79 -11.73
CA GLU A 269 4.45 1.43 -11.83
C GLU A 269 3.55 1.09 -10.63
N SER A 270 2.52 0.27 -10.86
CA SER A 270 1.73 -0.28 -9.76
C SER A 270 2.54 -1.30 -8.96
N GLY A 271 2.33 -1.31 -7.65
CA GLY A 271 2.95 -2.27 -6.76
C GLY A 271 2.43 -3.70 -6.98
N PRO A 272 3.21 -4.71 -6.57
CA PRO A 272 2.79 -6.10 -6.68
C PRO A 272 1.61 -6.40 -5.74
N SER A 273 0.58 -7.04 -6.28
CA SER A 273 -0.56 -7.56 -5.51
C SER A 273 -0.30 -8.98 -5.03
N ARG A 274 -0.98 -9.41 -3.96
CA ARG A 274 -0.93 -10.79 -3.45
C ARG A 274 -2.33 -11.33 -3.19
N ASN A 275 -2.44 -12.65 -3.11
CA ASN A 275 -3.72 -13.30 -2.83
C ASN A 275 -3.81 -13.63 -1.33
N PRO A 276 -4.85 -13.17 -0.62
CA PRO A 276 -5.09 -13.60 0.75
C PRO A 276 -5.24 -15.13 0.84
N ILE A 277 -4.56 -15.72 1.82
CA ILE A 277 -4.66 -17.16 2.12
C ILE A 277 -5.65 -17.33 3.26
N VAL A 278 -6.75 -18.04 2.99
CA VAL A 278 -7.77 -18.33 4.01
C VAL A 278 -7.84 -19.83 4.26
N GLN A 279 -7.76 -20.24 5.53
CA GLN A 279 -7.72 -21.64 5.92
C GLN A 279 -8.67 -21.88 7.09
N LEU A 280 -9.41 -22.99 7.03
CA LEU A 280 -10.15 -23.50 8.16
C LEU A 280 -9.18 -24.36 9.00
N ASP A 281 -9.07 -24.07 10.29
CA ASP A 281 -8.23 -24.83 11.22
C ASP A 281 -8.66 -26.31 11.24
N GLY A 282 -7.72 -27.22 10.96
CA GLY A 282 -7.98 -28.66 10.83
C GLY A 282 -8.46 -29.14 9.45
N ALA A 283 -8.70 -28.26 8.47
CA ALA A 283 -8.95 -28.66 7.09
C ALA A 283 -7.65 -28.77 6.30
N ALA A 284 -7.35 -29.94 5.73
CA ALA A 284 -6.19 -30.16 4.86
C ALA A 284 -6.25 -29.39 3.51
N GLN A 285 -7.26 -28.54 3.30
CA GLN A 285 -7.49 -27.80 2.06
C GLN A 285 -7.56 -26.30 2.35
N SER A 286 -6.52 -25.57 1.91
CA SER A 286 -6.52 -24.11 1.89
C SER A 286 -7.52 -23.59 0.85
N LEU A 287 -8.46 -22.74 1.26
CA LEU A 287 -9.35 -22.06 0.32
C LEU A 287 -8.67 -20.74 -0.08
N ARG A 288 -8.13 -20.67 -1.30
CA ARG A 288 -7.71 -19.38 -1.87
C ARG A 288 -8.95 -18.53 -2.07
N ALA A 289 -9.00 -17.35 -1.44
CA ALA A 289 -10.04 -16.37 -1.75
C ALA A 289 -9.89 -15.94 -3.22
N PRO A 290 -10.98 -15.85 -4.00
CA PRO A 290 -10.88 -15.37 -5.37
C PRO A 290 -10.48 -13.89 -5.37
N ALA A 291 -9.51 -13.54 -6.22
CA ALA A 291 -9.13 -12.16 -6.45
C ALA A 291 -10.33 -11.37 -6.99
N VAL A 292 -10.59 -10.19 -6.42
CA VAL A 292 -11.55 -9.23 -6.96
C VAL A 292 -11.04 -8.81 -8.34
N GLY A 293 -11.75 -9.20 -9.40
CA GLY A 293 -11.42 -8.84 -10.79
C GLY A 293 -10.94 -9.97 -11.71
N ALA A 294 -10.81 -11.22 -11.22
CA ALA A 294 -10.49 -12.34 -12.10
C ALA A 294 -11.72 -12.75 -12.94
N ARG A 295 -11.61 -12.68 -14.27
CA ARG A 295 -12.55 -13.38 -15.17
C ARG A 295 -12.56 -14.86 -14.77
N VAL A 296 -13.69 -15.33 -14.27
CA VAL A 296 -13.91 -16.74 -13.96
C VAL A 296 -14.00 -17.48 -15.29
N GLU A 297 -12.89 -18.05 -15.74
CA GLU A 297 -12.89 -19.10 -16.75
C GLU A 297 -13.77 -20.24 -16.21
N PRO A 298 -14.83 -20.67 -16.93
CA PRO A 298 -15.70 -21.73 -16.45
C PRO A 298 -14.86 -23.00 -16.24
N THR A 299 -14.69 -23.36 -14.97
CA THR A 299 -13.97 -24.59 -14.60
C THR A 299 -14.59 -25.78 -15.34
N SER A 300 -13.79 -26.81 -15.63
CA SER A 300 -14.25 -28.05 -16.28
C SER A 300 -15.48 -28.67 -15.62
N ARG A 301 -15.66 -28.42 -14.31
CA ARG A 301 -16.81 -28.84 -13.51
C ARG A 301 -18.11 -28.13 -13.88
N LEU A 302 -18.07 -26.85 -14.26
CA LEU A 302 -19.25 -26.10 -14.75
C LEU A 302 -19.71 -26.65 -16.11
N LYS A 303 -18.78 -26.89 -17.05
CA LYS A 303 -19.10 -27.53 -18.34
C LYS A 303 -19.69 -28.93 -18.13
N GLN A 304 -19.19 -29.69 -17.17
CA GLN A 304 -19.73 -31.01 -16.82
C GLN A 304 -21.16 -30.93 -16.23
N LEU A 305 -21.46 -29.89 -15.47
CA LEU A 305 -22.79 -29.67 -14.91
C LEU A 305 -23.79 -29.23 -15.98
N GLU A 306 -23.39 -28.33 -16.88
CA GLU A 306 -24.21 -27.92 -18.03
C GLU A 306 -24.57 -29.11 -18.92
N GLN A 307 -23.59 -29.96 -19.25
CA GLN A 307 -23.82 -31.19 -20.03
C GLN A 307 -24.76 -32.17 -19.33
N ARG A 308 -24.70 -32.25 -17.99
CA ARG A 308 -25.60 -33.11 -17.22
C ARG A 308 -27.04 -32.57 -17.21
N ILE A 309 -27.21 -31.25 -17.10
CA ILE A 309 -28.53 -30.62 -17.13
C ILE A 309 -29.17 -30.81 -18.50
N GLU A 310 -28.43 -30.57 -19.59
CA GLU A 310 -28.95 -30.76 -20.94
C GLU A 310 -29.34 -32.23 -21.22
N ALA A 311 -28.55 -33.18 -20.72
CA ALA A 311 -28.87 -34.60 -20.82
C ALA A 311 -30.14 -34.98 -20.03
N LEU A 312 -30.36 -34.36 -18.87
CA LEU A 312 -31.56 -34.57 -18.06
C LEU A 312 -32.79 -33.96 -18.72
N GLU A 313 -32.68 -32.76 -19.29
CA GLU A 313 -33.78 -32.10 -20.02
C GLU A 313 -34.21 -32.90 -21.26
N LYS A 314 -33.26 -33.42 -22.04
CA LYS A 314 -33.57 -34.31 -23.17
C LYS A 314 -34.31 -35.56 -22.72
N ARG A 315 -33.91 -36.13 -21.58
CA ARG A 315 -34.54 -37.32 -21.03
C ARG A 315 -35.95 -37.03 -20.51
N LEU A 316 -36.17 -35.86 -19.91
CA LEU A 316 -37.48 -35.41 -19.47
C LEU A 316 -38.44 -35.24 -20.66
N ARG A 317 -38.00 -34.52 -21.71
CA ARG A 317 -38.81 -34.33 -22.93
C ARG A 317 -39.16 -35.64 -23.63
N ALA A 318 -38.23 -36.60 -23.67
CA ALA A 318 -38.48 -37.92 -24.23
C ALA A 318 -39.47 -38.75 -23.41
N LEU A 319 -39.56 -38.51 -22.10
CA LEU A 319 -40.56 -39.13 -21.23
C LEU A 319 -41.92 -38.44 -21.37
N GLU A 320 -41.95 -37.11 -21.47
CA GLU A 320 -43.17 -36.33 -21.69
C GLU A 320 -43.82 -36.68 -23.04
N GLN A 321 -43.05 -36.83 -24.12
CA GLN A 321 -43.56 -37.27 -25.42
C GLN A 321 -44.10 -38.71 -25.41
N LYS A 322 -43.63 -39.56 -24.50
CA LYS A 322 -44.15 -40.92 -24.32
C LYS A 322 -45.37 -40.98 -23.39
N ALA A 323 -45.63 -39.92 -22.64
CA ALA A 323 -46.73 -39.81 -21.69
C ALA A 323 -47.96 -39.07 -22.27
N GLN A 324 -47.86 -38.55 -23.50
CA GLN A 324 -49.00 -38.02 -24.25
C GLN A 324 -49.66 -39.16 -25.06
N PRO A 325 -50.94 -39.49 -24.80
CA PRO A 325 -51.68 -40.56 -25.46
C PRO A 325 -52.00 -40.27 -26.94
#